data_AF-A0AAU8BKE8-F1
#
_entry.id   AF-A0AAU8BKE8-F1
#
_cell.length_a   1.000
_cell.length_b   1.000
_cell.length_c   1.000
_cell.angle_alpha   90.00
_cell.angle_beta   90.00
_cell.angle_gamma   90.00
#
_symmetry.space_group_name_H-M   'P 1'
#
loop_
_entity.id
_entity.type
_entity.pdbx_description
1 polymer ?
#
loop_
_entity_poly.entity_id
_entity_poly.type
_entity_poly.pdbx_seq_one_letter_code
_entity_poly.pdbx_strand_id
1 'polypeptide(L)'
;MTALTLAQLAEITGGELHGEGDVQIHTVAPMDRACEGEITFLTNVKYAKHLGECRASAIMVKASELEHCKTNALVVADPYVAYAKVAQALDSTPSPASEGIAASAVVSPDAVLGNNVAIGANAVVEAGAELGDNVVIGAGCFIGKGAKLGANTKLWANVAIYHDVVMGSDCLVQSSTVIGSDGFGYANEKGEWIKIPQLGTVRIGNRVEIGACTTIDRGALDDTIIEDNVIIDNQIQIAHNVHIGYGTAMAGGTIVAGSTKIGKYCQIGGASVVNGHIEIADGVIVTGMGMVMRSLPEKGIYSSGIPLQTNKEWRKTATRVHRIDEMNKRLKAVEKLLEQQED
;
A
#
# COMPACT_ATOMS: atom_id res chain seq x y z
N MET A 1 23.79 4.62 16.44
CA MET A 1 23.19 3.55 15.64
C MET A 1 22.97 2.37 16.55
N THR A 2 21.77 1.82 16.57
CA THR A 2 21.45 0.62 17.34
C THR A 2 22.10 -0.56 16.64
N ALA A 3 23.03 -1.25 17.31
CA ALA A 3 23.55 -2.52 16.84
C ALA A 3 22.91 -3.64 17.68
N LEU A 4 22.58 -4.75 17.03
CA LEU A 4 22.07 -5.95 17.68
C LEU A 4 23.04 -7.10 17.43
N THR A 5 23.12 -8.01 18.39
CA THR A 5 23.84 -9.27 18.21
C THR A 5 23.11 -10.16 17.20
N LEU A 6 23.86 -10.98 16.48
CA LEU A 6 23.27 -11.97 15.57
C LEU A 6 22.35 -12.95 16.31
N ALA A 7 22.64 -13.27 17.58
CA ALA A 7 21.75 -14.05 18.44
C ALA A 7 20.39 -13.37 18.69
N GLN A 8 20.36 -12.06 18.95
CA GLN A 8 19.11 -11.32 19.08
C GLN A 8 18.32 -11.30 17.76
N LEU A 9 19.01 -11.16 16.62
CA LEU A 9 18.36 -11.25 15.32
C LEU A 9 17.80 -12.66 15.04
N ALA A 10 18.45 -13.70 15.55
CA ALA A 10 17.94 -15.06 15.48
C ALA A 10 16.62 -15.22 16.25
N GLU A 11 16.52 -14.68 17.46
CA GLU A 11 15.28 -14.66 18.24
C GLU A 11 14.15 -13.90 17.54
N ILE A 12 14.44 -12.70 17.00
CA ILE A 12 13.47 -11.85 16.28
C ILE A 12 12.90 -12.57 15.05
N THR A 13 13.77 -13.24 14.29
CA THR A 13 13.38 -13.92 13.06
C THR A 13 12.78 -15.31 13.31
N GLY A 14 13.09 -15.93 14.45
CA GLY A 14 12.84 -17.35 14.71
C GLY A 14 13.80 -18.27 13.93
N GLY A 15 14.96 -17.75 13.53
CA GLY A 15 15.95 -18.48 12.72
C GLY A 15 16.94 -19.30 13.54
N GLU A 16 17.51 -20.33 12.92
CA GLU A 16 18.59 -21.13 13.49
C GLU A 16 19.94 -20.46 13.20
N LEU A 17 20.70 -20.17 14.27
CA LEU A 17 22.00 -19.54 14.20
C LEU A 17 23.10 -20.55 13.90
N HIS A 18 23.90 -20.29 12.86
CA HIS A 18 25.14 -21.02 12.57
C HIS A 18 26.33 -20.06 12.55
N GLY A 19 27.29 -20.27 13.45
CA GLY A 19 28.48 -19.42 13.61
C GLY A 19 28.49 -18.68 14.95
N GLU A 20 29.07 -17.48 14.96
CA GLU A 20 29.26 -16.67 16.16
C GLU A 20 28.04 -15.77 16.45
N GLY A 21 27.39 -15.95 17.60
CA GLY A 21 26.18 -15.22 17.97
C GLY A 21 26.40 -13.78 18.44
N ASP A 22 27.58 -13.47 18.97
CA ASP A 22 27.90 -12.16 19.57
C ASP A 22 28.26 -11.09 18.52
N VAL A 23 28.33 -11.48 17.24
CA VAL A 23 28.62 -10.60 16.11
C VAL A 23 27.62 -9.44 16.08
N GLN A 24 28.15 -8.23 16.06
CA GLN A 24 27.35 -7.00 16.04
C GLN A 24 26.89 -6.71 14.61
N ILE A 25 25.59 -6.54 14.44
CA ILE A 25 24.95 -6.17 13.18
C ILE A 25 24.29 -4.80 13.36
N HIS A 26 24.64 -3.84 12.52
CA HIS A 26 24.12 -2.47 12.59
C HIS A 26 23.18 -2.10 11.44
N THR A 27 23.15 -2.87 10.34
CA THR A 27 22.22 -2.64 9.23
C THR A 27 22.08 -3.87 8.32
N VAL A 28 21.06 -3.84 7.45
CA VAL A 28 20.92 -4.77 6.33
C VAL A 28 21.54 -4.15 5.07
N ALA A 29 22.27 -4.94 4.28
CA ALA A 29 22.87 -4.49 3.02
C ALA A 29 22.65 -5.47 1.85
N PRO A 30 22.64 -4.99 0.59
CA PRO A 30 22.63 -5.86 -0.60
C PRO A 30 23.85 -6.78 -0.66
N MET A 31 23.66 -8.02 -1.10
CA MET A 31 24.69 -9.07 -1.06
C MET A 31 26.00 -8.71 -1.79
N ASP A 32 25.92 -7.92 -2.87
CA ASP A 32 27.07 -7.48 -3.67
C ASP A 32 27.91 -6.37 -3.00
N ARG A 33 27.35 -5.70 -1.98
CA ARG A 33 27.99 -4.57 -1.28
C ARG A 33 28.21 -4.81 0.20
N ALA A 34 27.49 -5.76 0.78
CA ALA A 34 27.50 -6.04 2.20
C ALA A 34 28.92 -6.27 2.74
N CYS A 35 29.22 -5.65 3.87
CA CYS A 35 30.52 -5.72 4.54
C CYS A 35 30.40 -6.14 6.00
N GLU A 36 31.52 -6.10 6.71
CA GLU A 36 31.59 -6.40 8.14
C GLU A 36 30.68 -5.44 8.93
N GLY A 37 29.92 -5.99 9.88
CA GLY A 37 28.88 -5.28 10.63
C GLY A 37 27.49 -5.30 9.97
N GLU A 38 27.38 -5.83 8.75
CA GLU A 38 26.12 -5.87 8.00
C GLU A 38 25.61 -7.30 7.80
N ILE A 39 24.29 -7.44 7.73
CA ILE A 39 23.63 -8.70 7.38
C ILE A 39 22.98 -8.59 5.99
N THR A 40 23.00 -9.68 5.23
CA THR A 40 22.29 -9.76 3.95
C THR A 40 21.37 -10.98 3.90
N PHE A 41 20.68 -11.20 2.78
CA PHE A 41 19.74 -12.30 2.64
C PHE A 41 19.68 -12.82 1.20
N LEU A 42 19.34 -14.10 1.04
CA LEU A 42 19.20 -14.74 -0.26
C LEU A 42 17.74 -15.13 -0.53
N THR A 43 17.09 -14.49 -1.51
CA THR A 43 15.76 -14.90 -1.98
C THR A 43 15.80 -15.71 -3.28
N ASN A 44 16.72 -15.37 -4.20
CA ASN A 44 16.84 -16.03 -5.48
C ASN A 44 18.02 -17.01 -5.48
N VAL A 45 17.69 -18.30 -5.44
CA VAL A 45 18.64 -19.43 -5.39
C VAL A 45 19.69 -19.41 -6.50
N LYS A 46 19.42 -18.74 -7.64
CA LYS A 46 20.43 -18.59 -8.72
C LYS A 46 21.71 -17.88 -8.27
N TYR A 47 21.64 -17.11 -7.19
CA TYR A 47 22.78 -16.40 -6.61
C TYR A 47 23.48 -17.16 -5.48
N ALA A 48 23.00 -18.34 -5.08
CA ALA A 48 23.56 -19.11 -3.96
C ALA A 48 25.07 -19.39 -4.13
N LYS A 49 25.51 -19.67 -5.37
CA LYS A 49 26.93 -19.88 -5.70
C LYS A 49 27.85 -18.67 -5.40
N HIS A 50 27.30 -17.47 -5.27
CA HIS A 50 28.03 -16.25 -4.96
C HIS A 50 28.09 -15.96 -3.44
N LEU A 51 27.41 -16.75 -2.61
CA LEU A 51 27.40 -16.56 -1.15
C LEU A 51 28.81 -16.62 -0.54
N GLY A 52 29.68 -17.48 -1.09
CA GLY A 52 31.07 -17.60 -0.65
C GLY A 52 31.96 -16.39 -0.98
N GLU A 53 31.50 -15.46 -1.81
CA GLU A 53 32.19 -14.19 -2.15
C GLU A 53 31.65 -13.01 -1.34
N CYS A 54 30.56 -13.20 -0.60
CA CYS A 54 29.92 -12.16 0.20
C CYS A 54 30.79 -11.80 1.41
N ARG A 55 30.90 -10.50 1.71
CA ARG A 55 31.68 -9.97 2.83
C ARG A 55 30.82 -9.55 4.02
N ALA A 56 29.53 -9.90 4.01
CA ALA A 56 28.63 -9.66 5.13
C ALA A 56 29.09 -10.40 6.39
N SER A 57 28.84 -9.81 7.55
CA SER A 57 29.04 -10.48 8.84
C SER A 57 28.08 -11.65 9.07
N ALA A 58 26.90 -11.63 8.43
CA ALA A 58 25.97 -12.74 8.43
C ALA A 58 25.08 -12.77 7.18
N ILE A 59 24.52 -13.94 6.86
CA ILE A 59 23.57 -14.12 5.75
C ILE A 59 22.33 -14.88 6.20
N MET A 60 21.15 -14.33 5.93
CA MET A 60 19.87 -15.02 6.10
C MET A 60 19.56 -15.90 4.89
N VAL A 61 19.42 -17.20 5.10
CA VAL A 61 19.26 -18.20 4.02
C VAL A 61 18.24 -19.28 4.39
N LYS A 62 17.83 -20.07 3.40
CA LYS A 62 17.13 -21.34 3.65
C LYS A 62 18.15 -22.42 4.01
N ALA A 63 17.68 -23.46 4.71
CA ALA A 63 18.52 -24.59 5.11
C ALA A 63 19.25 -25.26 3.93
N SER A 64 18.63 -25.30 2.75
CA SER A 64 19.23 -25.86 1.53
C SER A 64 20.47 -25.12 1.04
N GLU A 65 20.64 -23.85 1.41
CA GLU A 65 21.72 -22.99 0.92
C GLU A 65 22.83 -22.81 1.96
N LEU A 66 22.68 -23.39 3.15
CA LEU A 66 23.63 -23.24 4.26
C LEU A 66 25.04 -23.70 3.86
N GLU A 67 25.16 -24.76 3.06
CA GLU A 67 26.45 -25.29 2.59
C GLU A 67 27.23 -24.31 1.71
N HIS A 68 26.57 -23.31 1.15
CA HIS A 68 27.20 -22.28 0.31
C HIS A 68 27.67 -21.06 1.12
N CYS A 69 27.28 -20.95 2.40
CA CYS A 69 27.70 -19.88 3.29
C CYS A 69 29.09 -20.16 3.87
N LYS A 70 30.01 -19.20 3.74
CA LYS A 70 31.36 -19.24 4.35
C LYS A 70 31.52 -18.32 5.58
N THR A 71 30.48 -17.56 5.89
CA THR A 71 30.38 -16.63 7.03
C THR A 71 29.26 -17.12 7.96
N ASN A 72 28.94 -16.37 9.01
CA ASN A 72 27.81 -16.69 9.88
C ASN A 72 26.51 -16.73 9.08
N ALA A 73 25.62 -17.65 9.42
CA ALA A 73 24.35 -17.82 8.74
C ALA A 73 23.20 -17.85 9.73
N LEU A 74 22.06 -17.31 9.28
CA LEU A 74 20.79 -17.41 9.97
C LEU A 74 19.81 -18.16 9.08
N VAL A 75 19.54 -19.41 9.43
CA VAL A 75 18.65 -20.27 8.65
C VAL A 75 17.21 -19.95 9.03
N VAL A 76 16.44 -19.50 8.03
CA VAL A 76 15.06 -19.02 8.20
C VAL A 76 14.15 -19.67 7.17
N ALA A 77 12.85 -19.77 7.48
CA ALA A 77 11.86 -20.35 6.58
C ALA A 77 11.68 -19.51 5.29
N ASP A 78 11.65 -18.18 5.46
CA ASP A 78 11.56 -17.22 4.36
C ASP A 78 12.56 -16.06 4.58
N PRO A 79 13.67 -16.04 3.83
CA PRO A 79 14.66 -14.97 3.92
C PRO A 79 14.12 -13.56 3.65
N TYR A 80 13.05 -13.42 2.85
CA TYR A 80 12.45 -12.10 2.58
C TYR A 80 11.63 -11.59 3.77
N VAL A 81 10.90 -12.48 4.44
CA VAL A 81 10.20 -12.15 5.70
C VAL A 81 11.19 -11.85 6.82
N ALA A 82 12.27 -12.64 6.92
CA ALA A 82 13.33 -12.39 7.90
C ALA A 82 14.00 -11.03 7.66
N TYR A 83 14.29 -10.71 6.39
CA TYR A 83 14.75 -9.38 6.01
C TYR A 83 13.84 -8.27 6.53
N ALA A 84 12.52 -8.36 6.31
CA ALA A 84 11.59 -7.34 6.78
C ALA A 84 11.66 -7.13 8.30
N LYS A 85 11.72 -8.22 9.09
CA LYS A 85 11.82 -8.16 10.55
C LYS A 85 13.14 -7.55 11.02
N VAL A 86 14.27 -7.96 10.41
CA VAL A 86 15.59 -7.43 10.77
C VAL A 86 15.71 -5.96 10.38
N ALA A 87 15.18 -5.58 9.22
CA ALA A 87 15.14 -4.18 8.79
C ALA A 87 14.34 -3.31 9.78
N GLN A 88 13.21 -3.81 10.30
CA GLN A 88 12.44 -3.13 11.35
C GLN A 88 13.21 -3.02 12.67
N ALA A 89 13.91 -4.09 13.10
CA ALA A 89 14.68 -4.10 14.34
C ALA A 89 15.90 -3.16 14.31
N LEU A 90 16.44 -2.90 13.12
CA LEU A 90 17.59 -2.01 12.88
C LEU A 90 17.17 -0.67 12.27
N ASP A 91 15.87 -0.35 12.26
CA ASP A 91 15.36 0.82 11.56
C ASP A 91 15.92 2.11 12.16
N SER A 92 16.62 2.88 11.33
CA SER A 92 17.17 4.18 11.67
C SER A 92 16.31 5.34 11.17
N THR A 93 15.13 5.05 10.61
CA THR A 93 14.20 6.05 10.12
C THR A 93 13.83 7.00 11.27
N PRO A 94 13.98 8.32 11.09
CA PRO A 94 13.61 9.27 12.14
C PRO A 94 12.11 9.22 12.41
N SER A 95 11.72 9.55 13.63
CA SER A 95 10.31 9.78 13.95
C SER A 95 9.76 10.99 13.18
N PRO A 96 8.49 10.98 12.73
CA PRO A 96 7.86 12.13 12.06
C PRO A 96 7.88 13.43 12.84
N ALA A 97 7.94 13.35 14.18
CA ALA A 97 8.13 14.46 15.08
C ALA A 97 9.04 14.06 16.25
N SER A 98 9.76 15.04 16.80
CA SER A 98 10.47 14.89 18.07
C SER A 98 9.49 14.71 19.23
N GLU A 99 9.95 14.15 20.33
CA GLU A 99 9.13 13.93 21.52
C GLU A 99 8.47 15.22 22.04
N GLY A 100 7.22 15.09 22.49
CA GLY A 100 6.41 16.19 23.01
C GLY A 100 5.72 17.03 21.94
N ILE A 101 5.20 18.18 22.34
CA ILE A 101 4.43 19.09 21.49
C ILE A 101 5.32 20.28 21.12
N ALA A 102 5.54 20.49 19.82
CA ALA A 102 6.32 21.62 19.33
C ALA A 102 5.66 22.95 19.73
N ALA A 103 6.47 23.94 20.11
CA ALA A 103 5.98 25.25 20.56
C ALA A 103 5.13 26.01 19.52
N SER A 104 5.29 25.69 18.23
CA SER A 104 4.51 26.29 17.15
C SER A 104 3.30 25.45 16.72
N ALA A 105 3.06 24.29 17.34
CA ALA A 105 1.84 23.53 17.11
C ALA A 105 0.64 24.24 17.75
N VAL A 106 -0.50 24.20 17.07
CA VAL A 106 -1.76 24.78 17.55
C VAL A 106 -2.68 23.63 17.92
N VAL A 107 -2.83 23.39 19.22
CA VAL A 107 -3.68 22.31 19.74
C VAL A 107 -4.86 22.93 20.46
N SER A 108 -6.07 22.52 20.07
CA SER A 108 -7.29 22.94 20.75
C SER A 108 -7.28 22.49 22.22
N PRO A 109 -7.74 23.34 23.17
CA PRO A 109 -7.90 22.93 24.58
C PRO A 109 -8.86 21.75 24.78
N ASP A 110 -9.78 21.52 23.82
CA ASP A 110 -10.77 20.44 23.86
C ASP A 110 -10.25 19.15 23.20
N ALA A 111 -9.00 19.12 22.73
CA ALA A 111 -8.39 17.91 22.21
C ALA A 111 -7.98 16.97 23.36
N VAL A 112 -8.16 15.67 23.17
CA VAL A 112 -7.78 14.63 24.13
C VAL A 112 -6.52 13.96 23.64
N LEU A 113 -5.45 14.01 24.44
CA LEU A 113 -4.16 13.44 24.12
C LEU A 113 -3.85 12.28 25.08
N GLY A 114 -3.44 11.14 24.52
CA GLY A 114 -2.92 10.00 25.26
C GLY A 114 -1.51 10.25 25.80
N ASN A 115 -0.91 9.19 26.31
CA ASN A 115 0.46 9.21 26.82
C ASN A 115 1.46 9.28 25.66
N ASN A 116 2.58 9.99 25.86
CA ASN A 116 3.72 9.98 24.93
C ASN A 116 3.38 10.45 23.50
N VAL A 117 2.35 11.29 23.33
CA VAL A 117 2.00 11.89 22.04
C VAL A 117 3.07 12.91 21.62
N ALA A 118 3.47 12.85 20.35
CA ALA A 118 4.40 13.80 19.73
C ALA A 118 3.70 14.59 18.62
N ILE A 119 3.82 15.92 18.64
CA ILE A 119 3.17 16.81 17.67
C ILE A 119 4.22 17.77 17.11
N GLY A 120 4.46 17.66 15.80
CA GLY A 120 5.46 18.42 15.06
C GLY A 120 5.12 19.90 14.87
N ALA A 121 6.12 20.66 14.42
CA ALA A 121 6.01 22.09 14.21
C ALA A 121 4.86 22.47 13.26
N ASN A 122 4.10 23.50 13.64
CA ASN A 122 3.00 24.06 12.84
C ASN A 122 1.87 23.06 12.52
N ALA A 123 1.80 21.91 13.20
CA ALA A 123 0.63 21.05 13.12
C ALA A 123 -0.57 21.72 13.82
N VAL A 124 -1.77 21.46 13.34
CA VAL A 124 -3.02 21.95 13.89
C VAL A 124 -3.89 20.77 14.31
N VAL A 125 -4.32 20.77 15.57
CA VAL A 125 -5.24 19.76 16.13
C VAL A 125 -6.50 20.46 16.62
N GLU A 126 -7.62 20.17 15.95
CA GLU A 126 -8.90 20.81 16.19
C GLU A 126 -9.65 20.27 17.41
N ALA A 127 -10.71 20.98 17.80
CA ALA A 127 -11.54 20.66 18.96
C ALA A 127 -12.16 19.26 18.89
N GLY A 128 -12.14 18.54 20.02
CA GLY A 128 -12.71 17.20 20.14
C GLY A 128 -11.91 16.10 19.43
N ALA A 129 -10.75 16.41 18.85
CA ALA A 129 -9.87 15.39 18.31
C ALA A 129 -9.29 14.52 19.45
N GLU A 130 -9.17 13.22 19.22
CA GLU A 130 -8.67 12.23 20.17
C GLU A 130 -7.42 11.54 19.58
N LEU A 131 -6.27 11.72 20.22
CA LEU A 131 -5.01 11.09 19.84
C LEU A 131 -4.63 10.05 20.90
N GLY A 132 -4.56 8.78 20.52
CA GLY A 132 -4.19 7.67 21.41
C GLY A 132 -2.72 7.72 21.87
N ASP A 133 -2.36 6.76 22.72
CA ASP A 133 -1.01 6.64 23.26
C ASP A 133 0.04 6.46 22.14
N ASN A 134 1.20 7.10 22.27
CA ASN A 134 2.31 7.06 21.33
C ASN A 134 1.99 7.53 19.90
N VAL A 135 0.88 8.25 19.69
CA VAL A 135 0.58 8.86 18.38
C VAL A 135 1.63 9.91 18.03
N VAL A 136 2.10 9.90 16.79
CA VAL A 136 3.05 10.89 16.27
C VAL A 136 2.46 11.64 15.09
N ILE A 137 2.31 12.95 15.24
CA ILE A 137 1.81 13.85 14.20
C ILE A 137 2.97 14.67 13.65
N GLY A 138 3.31 14.48 12.38
CA GLY A 138 4.38 15.20 11.71
C GLY A 138 4.11 16.71 11.55
N ALA A 139 5.15 17.46 11.19
CA ALA A 139 5.04 18.90 10.99
C ALA A 139 4.01 19.28 9.91
N GLY A 140 3.27 20.38 10.13
CA GLY A 140 2.30 20.92 9.17
C GLY A 140 1.05 20.06 8.94
N CYS A 141 0.83 19.00 9.73
CA CYS A 141 -0.40 18.22 9.63
C CYS A 141 -1.62 19.02 10.10
N PHE A 142 -2.79 18.67 9.58
CA PHE A 142 -4.08 19.15 10.04
C PHE A 142 -4.93 17.97 10.52
N ILE A 143 -5.38 18.01 11.77
CA ILE A 143 -6.28 17.02 12.37
C ILE A 143 -7.61 17.70 12.65
N GLY A 144 -8.65 17.30 11.92
CA GLY A 144 -9.97 17.90 11.95
C GLY A 144 -10.75 17.63 13.23
N LYS A 145 -11.83 18.40 13.41
CA LYS A 145 -12.71 18.32 14.59
C LYS A 145 -13.25 16.90 14.77
N GLY A 146 -13.25 16.40 16.01
CA GLY A 146 -13.80 15.07 16.33
C GLY A 146 -13.03 13.88 15.73
N ALA A 147 -11.91 14.10 15.02
CA ALA A 147 -11.13 13.02 14.45
C ALA A 147 -10.46 12.17 15.54
N LYS A 148 -10.39 10.86 15.35
CA LYS A 148 -9.86 9.91 16.34
C LYS A 148 -8.76 9.06 15.74
N LEU A 149 -7.56 9.11 16.31
CA LEU A 149 -6.42 8.31 15.88
C LEU A 149 -6.01 7.35 16.99
N GLY A 150 -5.98 6.04 16.69
CA GLY A 150 -5.60 4.99 17.62
C GLY A 150 -4.12 5.01 18.00
N ALA A 151 -3.77 4.21 19.01
CA ALA A 151 -2.43 4.19 19.57
C ALA A 151 -1.35 3.82 18.54
N ASN A 152 -0.13 4.31 18.74
CA ASN A 152 1.05 4.07 17.89
C ASN A 152 0.90 4.51 16.42
N THR A 153 -0.18 5.18 16.05
CA THR A 153 -0.40 5.69 14.70
C THR A 153 0.52 6.88 14.41
N LYS A 154 1.13 6.87 13.23
CA LYS A 154 2.11 7.87 12.80
C LYS A 154 1.67 8.54 11.51
N LEU A 155 1.64 9.87 11.51
CA LEU A 155 1.44 10.67 10.31
C LEU A 155 2.75 11.40 9.99
N TRP A 156 3.22 11.26 8.75
CA TRP A 156 4.31 12.09 8.23
C TRP A 156 3.83 13.52 7.95
N ALA A 157 4.74 14.40 7.57
CA ALA A 157 4.47 15.82 7.43
C ALA A 157 3.35 16.14 6.43
N ASN A 158 2.61 17.21 6.68
CA ASN A 158 1.58 17.76 5.78
C ASN A 158 0.44 16.78 5.43
N VAL A 159 0.08 15.86 6.32
CA VAL A 159 -1.13 15.04 6.19
C VAL A 159 -2.36 15.85 6.62
N ALA A 160 -3.45 15.76 5.87
CA ALA A 160 -4.72 16.39 6.20
C ALA A 160 -5.78 15.34 6.53
N ILE A 161 -6.20 15.30 7.79
CA ILE A 161 -7.31 14.48 8.29
C ILE A 161 -8.51 15.40 8.51
N TYR A 162 -9.61 15.14 7.82
CA TYR A 162 -10.85 15.91 7.97
C TYR A 162 -11.60 15.53 9.26
N HIS A 163 -12.70 16.23 9.49
CA HIS A 163 -13.53 16.02 10.68
C HIS A 163 -14.16 14.62 10.75
N ASP A 164 -14.29 14.12 11.98
CA ASP A 164 -14.90 12.84 12.35
C ASP A 164 -14.28 11.58 11.73
N VAL A 165 -13.11 11.69 11.10
CA VAL A 165 -12.35 10.53 10.61
C VAL A 165 -11.91 9.68 11.79
N VAL A 166 -12.11 8.36 11.70
CA VAL A 166 -11.68 7.40 12.71
C VAL A 166 -10.62 6.48 12.12
N MET A 167 -9.45 6.42 12.75
CA MET A 167 -8.34 5.57 12.36
C MET A 167 -7.91 4.70 13.54
N GLY A 168 -7.69 3.41 13.28
CA GLY A 168 -7.24 2.45 14.27
C GLY A 168 -5.79 2.66 14.74
N SER A 169 -5.24 1.62 15.35
CA SER A 169 -3.89 1.63 15.94
C SER A 169 -2.84 1.11 14.96
N ASP A 170 -1.58 1.49 15.20
CA ASP A 170 -0.41 1.05 14.44
C ASP A 170 -0.49 1.40 12.95
N CYS A 171 -1.18 2.49 12.60
CA CYS A 171 -1.29 2.96 11.22
C CYS A 171 -0.14 3.89 10.83
N LEU A 172 0.18 3.94 9.54
CA LEU A 172 1.20 4.83 8.98
C LEU A 172 0.64 5.59 7.78
N VAL A 173 0.72 6.92 7.81
CA VAL A 173 0.28 7.76 6.68
C VAL A 173 1.43 8.65 6.22
N GLN A 174 1.74 8.56 4.93
CA GLN A 174 2.81 9.32 4.29
C GLN A 174 2.36 10.73 3.90
N SER A 175 3.35 11.59 3.64
CA SER A 175 3.15 13.04 3.47
C SER A 175 2.14 13.41 2.37
N SER A 176 1.47 14.54 2.58
CA SER A 176 0.55 15.16 1.61
C SER A 176 -0.70 14.32 1.26
N THR A 177 -1.00 13.30 2.06
CA THR A 177 -2.23 12.51 1.95
C THR A 177 -3.42 13.24 2.59
N VAL A 178 -4.58 13.11 1.96
CA VAL A 178 -5.83 13.73 2.39
C VAL A 178 -6.87 12.64 2.68
N ILE A 179 -7.44 12.66 3.88
CA ILE A 179 -8.43 11.67 4.33
C ILE A 179 -9.68 12.40 4.82
N GLY A 180 -10.82 12.07 4.24
CA GLY A 180 -12.14 12.60 4.59
C GLY A 180 -12.56 13.86 3.84
N SER A 181 -11.95 14.14 2.68
CA SER A 181 -12.46 15.15 1.72
C SER A 181 -13.88 14.82 1.24
N ASP A 182 -14.59 15.82 0.75
CA ASP A 182 -15.88 15.59 0.10
C ASP A 182 -15.70 14.76 -1.18
N GLY A 183 -16.44 13.66 -1.30
CA GLY A 183 -16.59 12.94 -2.56
C GLY A 183 -17.31 13.73 -3.65
N PHE A 184 -17.34 13.16 -4.85
CA PHE A 184 -17.93 13.76 -6.05
C PHE A 184 -19.47 13.66 -6.11
N GLY A 185 -20.16 14.19 -5.09
CA GLY A 185 -21.62 14.19 -5.00
C GLY A 185 -22.26 15.47 -5.54
N TYR A 186 -22.86 15.39 -6.74
CA TYR A 186 -23.61 16.49 -7.35
C TYR A 186 -24.88 15.98 -8.03
N ALA A 187 -25.98 16.72 -7.87
CA ALA A 187 -27.18 16.55 -8.69
C ALA A 187 -27.13 17.52 -9.88
N ASN A 188 -27.68 17.12 -11.04
CA ASN A 188 -27.80 18.02 -12.19
C ASN A 188 -29.20 18.61 -12.25
N GLU A 189 -29.30 19.93 -12.19
CA GLU A 189 -30.54 20.66 -12.48
C GLU A 189 -30.32 21.50 -13.73
N LYS A 190 -30.80 21.00 -14.88
CA LYS A 190 -30.78 21.72 -16.17
C LYS A 190 -29.39 22.23 -16.58
N GLY A 191 -28.35 21.44 -16.33
CA GLY A 191 -26.96 21.79 -16.67
C GLY A 191 -26.17 22.46 -15.54
N GLU A 192 -26.83 22.83 -14.43
CA GLU A 192 -26.16 23.31 -13.22
C GLU A 192 -25.92 22.17 -12.23
N TRP A 193 -24.71 22.12 -11.66
CA TRP A 193 -24.32 21.12 -10.67
C TRP A 193 -24.62 21.63 -9.26
N ILE A 194 -25.58 20.99 -8.59
CA ILE A 194 -25.96 21.30 -7.22
C ILE A 194 -25.17 20.38 -6.29
N LYS A 195 -24.33 20.97 -5.44
CA LYS A 195 -23.50 20.23 -4.47
C LYS A 195 -24.37 19.46 -3.49
N ILE A 196 -24.08 18.17 -3.33
CA ILE A 196 -24.66 17.32 -2.29
C ILE A 196 -23.64 17.28 -1.13
N PRO A 197 -23.99 17.81 0.06
CA PRO A 197 -23.15 17.65 1.25
C PRO A 197 -22.82 16.18 1.52
N GLN A 198 -21.56 15.87 1.80
CA GLN A 198 -21.10 14.53 2.11
C GLN A 198 -21.05 14.39 3.64
N LEU A 199 -22.00 13.66 4.20
CA LEU A 199 -22.30 13.66 5.63
C LEU A 199 -21.76 12.41 6.36
N GLY A 200 -21.28 11.41 5.62
CA GLY A 200 -20.59 10.26 6.20
C GLY A 200 -19.17 10.63 6.65
N THR A 201 -18.40 9.64 7.07
CA THR A 201 -16.98 9.80 7.41
C THR A 201 -16.10 8.76 6.70
N VAL A 202 -14.85 8.64 7.14
CA VAL A 202 -13.92 7.56 6.79
C VAL A 202 -13.60 6.77 8.05
N ARG A 203 -13.69 5.44 7.98
CA ARG A 203 -13.22 4.53 9.03
C ARG A 203 -12.07 3.69 8.50
N ILE A 204 -10.93 3.79 9.17
CA ILE A 204 -9.71 3.05 8.87
C ILE A 204 -9.43 2.12 10.05
N GLY A 205 -9.21 0.85 9.76
CA GLY A 205 -8.85 -0.18 10.72
C GLY A 205 -7.45 -0.01 11.30
N ASN A 206 -6.91 -1.09 11.86
CA ASN A 206 -5.58 -1.15 12.45
C ASN A 206 -4.52 -1.61 11.43
N ARG A 207 -3.26 -1.22 11.63
CA ARG A 207 -2.12 -1.65 10.79
C ARG A 207 -2.31 -1.30 9.32
N VAL A 208 -2.94 -0.17 9.04
CA VAL A 208 -3.15 0.32 7.67
C VAL A 208 -1.99 1.24 7.30
N GLU A 209 -1.41 1.01 6.13
CA GLU A 209 -0.40 1.91 5.56
C GLU A 209 -0.95 2.64 4.34
N ILE A 210 -0.78 3.97 4.31
CA ILE A 210 -1.25 4.84 3.24
C ILE A 210 -0.09 5.67 2.72
N GLY A 211 0.21 5.51 1.42
CA GLY A 211 1.25 6.19 0.68
C GLY A 211 1.00 7.68 0.51
N ALA A 212 1.97 8.37 -0.07
CA ALA A 212 2.01 9.82 -0.20
C ALA A 212 1.06 10.32 -1.30
N CYS A 213 0.49 11.51 -1.10
CA CYS A 213 -0.43 12.14 -2.03
C CYS A 213 -1.63 11.25 -2.41
N THR A 214 -2.06 10.36 -1.52
CA THR A 214 -3.27 9.56 -1.68
C THR A 214 -4.46 10.33 -1.14
N THR A 215 -5.63 10.14 -1.77
CA THR A 215 -6.88 10.81 -1.42
C THR A 215 -7.95 9.78 -1.11
N ILE A 216 -8.54 9.87 0.08
CA ILE A 216 -9.63 9.00 0.54
C ILE A 216 -10.82 9.88 0.90
N ASP A 217 -11.85 9.87 0.06
CA ASP A 217 -13.05 10.68 0.27
C ASP A 217 -13.93 10.08 1.37
N ARG A 218 -14.58 10.95 2.14
CA ARG A 218 -15.63 10.56 3.08
C ARG A 218 -16.85 10.06 2.31
N GLY A 219 -17.64 9.19 2.95
CA GLY A 219 -18.86 8.71 2.33
C GLY A 219 -19.98 9.77 2.31
N ALA A 220 -20.97 9.57 1.43
CA ALA A 220 -22.06 10.52 1.24
C ALA A 220 -23.04 10.56 2.43
N LEU A 221 -23.41 9.38 2.94
CA LEU A 221 -24.30 9.18 4.10
C LEU A 221 -23.72 8.11 5.02
N ASP A 222 -23.45 6.94 4.46
CA ASP A 222 -22.61 5.91 5.08
C ASP A 222 -21.13 6.27 4.95
N ASP A 223 -20.26 5.49 5.58
CA ASP A 223 -18.83 5.75 5.64
C ASP A 223 -18.05 5.08 4.49
N THR A 224 -16.90 5.65 4.14
CA THR A 224 -15.84 4.94 3.40
C THR A 224 -15.07 4.06 4.39
N ILE A 225 -14.84 2.79 4.07
CA ILE A 225 -14.29 1.79 5.00
C ILE A 225 -13.00 1.20 4.46
N ILE A 226 -11.93 1.28 5.25
CA ILE A 226 -10.67 0.57 5.01
C ILE A 226 -10.47 -0.40 6.18
N GLU A 227 -10.54 -1.71 5.94
CA GLU A 227 -10.33 -2.70 6.98
C GLU A 227 -8.86 -2.80 7.42
N ASP A 228 -8.63 -3.57 8.49
CA ASP A 228 -7.30 -3.81 9.04
C ASP A 228 -6.31 -4.38 7.99
N ASN A 229 -5.03 -4.05 8.19
CA ASN A 229 -3.91 -4.61 7.43
C ASN A 229 -3.96 -4.33 5.91
N VAL A 230 -4.70 -3.31 5.49
CA VAL A 230 -4.72 -2.83 4.10
C VAL A 230 -3.49 -1.96 3.85
N ILE A 231 -2.86 -2.12 2.68
CA ILE A 231 -1.74 -1.28 2.24
C ILE A 231 -2.10 -0.57 0.93
N ILE A 232 -2.01 0.76 0.94
CA ILE A 232 -2.38 1.65 -0.16
C ILE A 232 -1.14 2.44 -0.53
N ASP A 233 -0.64 2.27 -1.74
CA ASP A 233 0.55 2.98 -2.24
C ASP A 233 0.21 4.46 -2.60
N ASN A 234 1.18 5.16 -3.18
CA ASN A 234 1.14 6.58 -3.49
C ASN A 234 0.13 6.92 -4.60
N GLN A 235 -0.41 8.14 -4.54
CA GLN A 235 -1.26 8.73 -5.59
C GLN A 235 -2.49 7.89 -5.95
N ILE A 236 -3.07 7.23 -4.95
CA ILE A 236 -4.32 6.48 -5.13
C ILE A 236 -5.51 7.40 -4.87
N GLN A 237 -6.58 7.23 -5.64
CA GLN A 237 -7.88 7.85 -5.38
C GLN A 237 -8.85 6.78 -4.89
N ILE A 238 -9.36 6.94 -3.67
CA ILE A 238 -10.46 6.17 -3.11
C ILE A 238 -11.68 7.09 -2.97
N ALA A 239 -12.67 6.90 -3.83
CA ALA A 239 -13.88 7.70 -3.81
C ALA A 239 -14.81 7.36 -2.62
N HIS A 240 -15.86 8.16 -2.46
CA HIS A 240 -16.85 8.02 -1.41
C HIS A 240 -17.52 6.63 -1.37
N ASN A 241 -17.79 6.14 -0.15
CA ASN A 241 -18.48 4.87 0.12
C ASN A 241 -17.76 3.61 -0.40
N VAL A 242 -16.49 3.72 -0.75
CA VAL A 242 -15.68 2.53 -1.07
C VAL A 242 -15.45 1.71 0.19
N HIS A 243 -15.45 0.39 0.05
CA HIS A 243 -15.08 -0.56 1.11
C HIS A 243 -13.92 -1.44 0.62
N ILE A 244 -12.80 -1.42 1.33
CA ILE A 244 -11.64 -2.27 1.07
C ILE A 244 -11.47 -3.26 2.22
N GLY A 245 -11.52 -4.55 1.89
CA GLY A 245 -11.43 -5.66 2.84
C GLY A 245 -10.01 -5.94 3.34
N TYR A 246 -9.95 -6.65 4.47
CA TYR A 246 -8.74 -7.00 5.20
C TYR A 246 -7.58 -7.48 4.32
N GLY A 247 -6.37 -6.98 4.57
CA GLY A 247 -5.16 -7.52 3.94
C GLY A 247 -5.03 -7.27 2.44
N THR A 248 -5.87 -6.41 1.86
CA THR A 248 -5.78 -6.04 0.45
C THR A 248 -4.63 -5.05 0.22
N ALA A 249 -3.90 -5.25 -0.87
CA ALA A 249 -2.79 -4.41 -1.31
C ALA A 249 -3.14 -3.68 -2.61
N MET A 250 -2.87 -2.38 -2.67
CA MET A 250 -3.16 -1.53 -3.83
C MET A 250 -1.92 -0.73 -4.23
N ALA A 251 -1.48 -0.89 -5.48
CA ALA A 251 -0.29 -0.24 -5.99
C ALA A 251 -0.59 1.13 -6.64
N GLY A 252 0.45 1.96 -6.76
CA GLY A 252 0.32 3.40 -6.97
C GLY A 252 -0.44 3.81 -8.23
N GLY A 253 -1.09 4.98 -8.15
CA GLY A 253 -1.87 5.54 -9.25
C GLY A 253 -3.20 4.82 -9.52
N THR A 254 -3.63 3.90 -8.66
CA THR A 254 -4.92 3.22 -8.78
C THR A 254 -6.07 4.18 -8.48
N ILE A 255 -7.14 4.09 -9.26
CA ILE A 255 -8.34 4.93 -9.11
C ILE A 255 -9.54 4.02 -8.86
N VAL A 256 -10.24 4.22 -7.73
CA VAL A 256 -11.45 3.49 -7.37
C VAL A 256 -12.63 4.46 -7.28
N ALA A 257 -13.62 4.25 -8.15
CA ALA A 257 -14.85 5.03 -8.15
C ALA A 257 -15.81 4.61 -7.02
N GLY A 258 -16.79 5.49 -6.74
CA GLY A 258 -17.58 5.43 -5.51
C GLY A 258 -18.44 4.16 -5.36
N SER A 259 -18.74 3.82 -4.11
CA SER A 259 -19.58 2.67 -3.72
C SER A 259 -19.08 1.30 -4.16
N THR A 260 -17.80 1.18 -4.52
CA THR A 260 -17.18 -0.10 -4.89
C THR A 260 -16.72 -0.86 -3.66
N LYS A 261 -16.94 -2.19 -3.67
CA LYS A 261 -16.46 -3.09 -2.63
C LYS A 261 -15.34 -3.98 -3.16
N ILE A 262 -14.18 -3.92 -2.52
CA ILE A 262 -13.04 -4.78 -2.79
C ILE A 262 -12.92 -5.75 -1.62
N GLY A 263 -12.95 -7.05 -1.92
CA GLY A 263 -12.82 -8.12 -0.93
C GLY A 263 -11.46 -8.15 -0.22
N LYS A 264 -11.28 -9.20 0.57
CA LYS A 264 -10.09 -9.44 1.38
C LYS A 264 -8.94 -10.02 0.56
N TYR A 265 -7.70 -9.74 0.94
CA TYR A 265 -6.49 -10.31 0.34
C TYR A 265 -6.36 -10.09 -1.17
N CYS A 266 -6.97 -9.02 -1.68
CA CYS A 266 -6.87 -8.65 -3.09
C CYS A 266 -5.52 -7.97 -3.37
N GLN A 267 -5.07 -8.03 -4.62
CA GLN A 267 -3.90 -7.29 -5.10
C GLN A 267 -4.31 -6.49 -6.33
N ILE A 268 -4.34 -5.17 -6.20
CA ILE A 268 -4.71 -4.26 -7.28
C ILE A 268 -3.44 -3.63 -7.84
N GLY A 269 -3.05 -4.06 -9.04
CA GLY A 269 -1.84 -3.59 -9.71
C GLY A 269 -1.88 -2.10 -10.04
N GLY A 270 -0.71 -1.49 -10.13
CA GLY A 270 -0.56 -0.04 -10.28
C GLY A 270 -1.26 0.51 -11.53
N ALA A 271 -1.71 1.75 -11.43
CA ALA A 271 -2.46 2.46 -12.47
C ALA A 271 -3.74 1.74 -12.94
N SER A 272 -4.33 0.87 -12.11
CA SER A 272 -5.63 0.27 -12.40
C SER A 272 -6.75 1.28 -12.21
N VAL A 273 -7.82 1.14 -13.00
CA VAL A 273 -9.03 1.94 -12.91
C VAL A 273 -10.20 1.02 -12.63
N VAL A 274 -10.86 1.23 -11.49
CA VAL A 274 -11.96 0.41 -11.00
C VAL A 274 -13.24 1.24 -11.04
N ASN A 275 -14.25 0.73 -11.76
CA ASN A 275 -15.54 1.39 -11.90
C ASN A 275 -16.30 1.46 -10.57
N GLY A 276 -17.35 2.30 -10.50
CA GLY A 276 -18.17 2.49 -9.31
C GLY A 276 -19.29 1.46 -9.21
N HIS A 277 -19.82 1.25 -8.01
CA HIS A 277 -20.96 0.35 -7.75
C HIS A 277 -20.72 -1.11 -8.21
N ILE A 278 -19.49 -1.59 -8.11
CA ILE A 278 -19.16 -3.00 -8.41
C ILE A 278 -18.59 -3.69 -7.17
N GLU A 279 -18.55 -5.01 -7.23
CA GLU A 279 -17.98 -5.86 -6.17
C GLU A 279 -16.86 -6.73 -6.73
N ILE A 280 -15.74 -6.81 -6.02
CA ILE A 280 -14.58 -7.65 -6.32
C ILE A 280 -14.45 -8.68 -5.21
N ALA A 281 -14.49 -9.96 -5.56
CA ALA A 281 -14.39 -11.07 -4.62
C ALA A 281 -13.02 -11.16 -3.93
N ASP A 282 -12.96 -11.90 -2.83
CA ASP A 282 -11.74 -12.11 -2.06
C ASP A 282 -10.64 -12.80 -2.89
N GLY A 283 -9.39 -12.37 -2.66
CA GLY A 283 -8.19 -12.95 -3.25
C GLY A 283 -8.00 -12.66 -4.75
N VAL A 284 -8.75 -11.71 -5.32
CA VAL A 284 -8.61 -11.29 -6.70
C VAL A 284 -7.32 -10.51 -6.91
N ILE A 285 -6.65 -10.81 -8.02
CA ILE A 285 -5.46 -10.09 -8.47
C ILE A 285 -5.80 -9.38 -9.78
N VAL A 286 -5.69 -8.06 -9.80
CA VAL A 286 -5.78 -7.24 -11.01
C VAL A 286 -4.36 -6.86 -11.41
N THR A 287 -3.91 -7.21 -12.61
CA THR A 287 -2.57 -6.83 -13.08
C THR A 287 -2.49 -5.32 -13.36
N GLY A 288 -1.27 -4.78 -13.46
CA GLY A 288 -1.05 -3.35 -13.73
C GLY A 288 -1.83 -2.82 -14.95
N MET A 289 -2.30 -1.59 -14.85
CA MET A 289 -3.20 -0.94 -15.83
C MET A 289 -4.50 -1.72 -16.11
N GLY A 290 -5.04 -2.41 -15.10
CA GLY A 290 -6.31 -3.10 -15.19
C GLY A 290 -7.49 -2.13 -15.29
N MET A 291 -8.38 -2.30 -16.27
CA MET A 291 -9.61 -1.54 -16.42
C MET A 291 -10.81 -2.40 -15.99
N VAL A 292 -11.19 -2.30 -14.71
CA VAL A 292 -12.23 -3.14 -14.10
C VAL A 292 -13.59 -2.48 -14.25
N MET A 293 -14.30 -2.84 -15.32
CA MET A 293 -15.59 -2.23 -15.69
C MET A 293 -16.82 -2.90 -15.08
N ARG A 294 -16.65 -4.11 -14.52
CA ARG A 294 -17.73 -4.97 -14.00
C ARG A 294 -17.26 -5.69 -12.74
N SER A 295 -18.20 -6.15 -11.93
CA SER A 295 -17.91 -7.00 -10.77
C SER A 295 -17.10 -8.23 -11.16
N LEU A 296 -16.23 -8.66 -10.25
CA LEU A 296 -15.36 -9.84 -10.39
C LEU A 296 -15.77 -10.85 -9.31
N PRO A 297 -16.72 -11.76 -9.58
CA PRO A 297 -17.30 -12.64 -8.56
C PRO A 297 -16.38 -13.81 -8.17
N GLU A 298 -15.35 -14.09 -8.97
CA GLU A 298 -14.49 -15.26 -8.80
C GLU A 298 -13.06 -14.84 -8.48
N LYS A 299 -12.44 -15.53 -7.51
CA LYS A 299 -11.01 -15.42 -7.24
C LYS A 299 -10.22 -15.79 -8.49
N GLY A 300 -9.25 -14.96 -8.86
CA GLY A 300 -8.40 -15.20 -10.03
C GLY A 300 -7.49 -14.04 -10.34
N ILE A 301 -6.73 -14.18 -11.42
CA ILE A 301 -5.89 -13.12 -11.99
C ILE A 301 -6.61 -12.55 -13.21
N TYR A 302 -6.82 -11.23 -13.22
CA TYR A 302 -7.49 -10.50 -14.28
C TYR A 302 -6.57 -9.45 -14.88
N SER A 303 -6.63 -9.30 -16.21
CA SER A 303 -5.75 -8.41 -16.97
C SER A 303 -6.51 -7.69 -18.08
N SER A 304 -6.03 -6.51 -18.44
CA SER A 304 -6.50 -5.77 -19.61
C SER A 304 -5.35 -4.99 -20.26
N GLY A 305 -5.59 -4.51 -21.48
CA GLY A 305 -4.65 -3.66 -22.21
C GLY A 305 -3.81 -4.43 -23.24
N ILE A 306 -3.28 -3.68 -24.21
CA ILE A 306 -2.36 -4.20 -25.22
C ILE A 306 -0.96 -3.71 -24.84
N PRO A 307 0.03 -4.60 -24.67
CA PRO A 307 1.40 -4.22 -24.33
C PRO A 307 2.05 -3.29 -25.36
N LEU A 308 3.18 -2.71 -24.97
CA LEU A 308 3.93 -1.81 -25.82
C LEU A 308 4.42 -2.51 -27.11
N GLN A 309 4.30 -1.80 -28.23
CA GLN A 309 4.83 -2.20 -29.53
C GLN A 309 5.63 -1.03 -30.10
N THR A 310 6.48 -1.28 -31.11
CA THR A 310 7.09 -0.16 -31.84
C THR A 310 5.99 0.71 -32.45
N ASN A 311 6.20 2.03 -32.56
CA ASN A 311 5.13 2.95 -32.99
C ASN A 311 4.50 2.57 -34.33
N LYS A 312 5.32 2.11 -35.28
CA LYS A 312 4.88 1.67 -36.61
C LYS A 312 3.98 0.43 -36.54
N GLU A 313 4.29 -0.51 -35.66
CA GLU A 313 3.48 -1.71 -35.43
C GLU A 313 2.19 -1.37 -34.69
N TRP A 314 2.30 -0.57 -33.63
CA TRP A 314 1.15 -0.13 -32.84
C TRP A 314 0.07 0.56 -33.70
N ARG A 315 0.46 1.48 -34.59
CA ARG A 315 -0.49 2.15 -35.50
C ARG A 315 -1.25 1.16 -36.40
N LYS A 316 -0.58 0.08 -36.84
CA LYS A 316 -1.21 -0.97 -37.63
C LYS A 316 -2.15 -1.81 -36.77
N THR A 317 -1.73 -2.22 -35.57
CA THR A 317 -2.57 -2.95 -34.61
C THR A 317 -3.83 -2.16 -34.28
N ALA A 318 -3.70 -0.88 -33.91
CA ALA A 318 -4.82 -0.01 -33.57
C ALA A 318 -5.83 0.13 -34.72
N THR A 319 -5.34 0.34 -35.95
CA THR A 319 -6.21 0.41 -37.14
C THR A 319 -7.00 -0.89 -37.34
N ARG A 320 -6.37 -2.06 -37.12
CA ARG A 320 -7.03 -3.36 -37.26
C ARG A 320 -8.11 -3.54 -36.18
N VAL A 321 -7.82 -3.16 -34.93
CA VAL A 321 -8.81 -3.21 -33.84
C VAL A 321 -10.02 -2.34 -34.16
N HIS A 322 -9.83 -1.12 -34.69
CA HIS A 322 -10.95 -0.26 -35.12
C HIS A 322 -11.80 -0.84 -36.26
N ARG A 323 -11.24 -1.76 -37.07
CA ARG A 323 -11.93 -2.42 -38.18
C ARG A 323 -12.38 -3.85 -37.88
N ILE A 324 -12.33 -4.27 -36.62
CA ILE A 324 -12.58 -5.67 -36.24
C ILE A 324 -13.99 -6.14 -36.61
N ASP A 325 -15.00 -5.25 -36.55
CA ASP A 325 -16.37 -5.57 -36.97
C ASP A 325 -16.48 -5.79 -38.49
N GLU A 326 -15.81 -4.95 -39.29
CA GLU A 326 -15.75 -5.13 -40.75
C GLU A 326 -15.05 -6.46 -41.10
N MET A 327 -13.96 -6.78 -40.41
CA MET A 327 -13.26 -8.06 -40.57
C MET A 327 -14.17 -9.24 -40.21
N ASN A 328 -14.91 -9.17 -39.10
CA ASN A 328 -15.85 -10.21 -38.68
C ASN A 328 -16.98 -10.42 -39.69
N LYS A 329 -17.57 -9.34 -40.23
CA LYS A 329 -18.60 -9.40 -41.27
C LYS A 329 -18.08 -10.07 -42.55
N ARG A 330 -16.85 -9.72 -42.97
CA ARG A 330 -16.21 -10.33 -44.14
C ARG A 330 -15.91 -11.80 -43.91
N LEU A 331 -15.45 -12.19 -42.71
CA LEU A 331 -15.20 -13.59 -42.36
C LEU A 331 -16.50 -14.42 -42.43
N LYS A 332 -17.58 -13.95 -41.79
CA LYS A 332 -18.89 -14.62 -41.85
C LYS A 332 -19.43 -14.77 -43.27
N ALA A 333 -19.20 -13.79 -44.14
CA ALA A 333 -19.61 -13.87 -45.54
C ALA A 333 -18.83 -14.96 -46.30
N VAL A 334 -17.54 -15.14 -45.99
CA VAL A 334 -16.72 -16.22 -46.55
C VAL A 334 -17.16 -17.58 -46.02
N GLU A 335 -17.38 -17.72 -44.71
CA GLU A 335 -17.86 -18.98 -44.07
C GLU A 335 -19.18 -19.45 -44.70
N LYS A 336 -20.14 -18.53 -44.87
CA LYS A 336 -21.44 -18.85 -45.50
C LYS A 336 -21.29 -19.35 -46.94
N LEU A 337 -20.35 -18.81 -47.71
CA LEU A 337 -20.12 -19.24 -49.09
C LEU A 337 -19.50 -20.64 -49.15
N LEU A 338 -18.67 -21.00 -48.18
CA LEU A 338 -18.06 -22.32 -48.09
C LEU A 338 -19.09 -23.39 -47.70
N GLU A 339 -19.94 -23.10 -46.71
CA GLU A 339 -21.04 -24.01 -46.32
C GLU A 339 -21.98 -24.30 -47.50
N GLN A 340 -22.27 -23.29 -48.33
CA GLN A 340 -23.12 -23.44 -49.53
C GLN A 340 -22.47 -24.21 -50.70
N GLN A 341 -21.17 -24.48 -50.64
CA GLN A 341 -20.45 -25.26 -51.67
C GLN A 341 -20.24 -26.72 -51.26
N GLU A 342 -20.46 -27.07 -49.99
CA GLU A 342 -20.38 -28.45 -49.48
C GLU A 342 -21.72 -29.20 -49.53
N ASP A 343 -22.85 -28.49 -49.71
CA ASP A 343 -24.19 -29.00 -50.03
C ASP A 343 -24.44 -29.10 -51.55
#